data_AF-A0A847WH59-F1
#
_entry.id   AF-A0A847WH59-F1
#
_cell.length_a   1.000
_cell.length_b   1.000
_cell.length_c   1.000
_cell.angle_alpha   90.00
_cell.angle_beta   90.00
_cell.angle_gamma   90.00
#
_symmetry.space_group_name_H-M   'P 1'
#
loop_
_entity.id
_entity.type
_entity.pdbx_description
1 polymer ?
#
loop_
_entity_poly.entity_id
_entity_poly.type
_entity_poly.pdbx_seq_one_letter_code
_entity_poly.pdbx_strand_id
1 'polypeptide(L)'
;MANLQLHTKRYKSGYKPIHKKLNGKEMKIVEFKDFFNLMKPMLKGRANATLVRELVSMITSVDSDMDPSRFQSDNTLKAYANGSRELSDEYARSILDCLDYRNFVESINSRDDALIGKFAESFAKIDSSVTEDNVGEKAADIFLEILYERAGDNSSQGFSARNIKKHKLKYHYGERLLIEARGACPNKCGKPLYISNNGKTTPSYEVS
;
A
#
# COMPACT_ATOMS: atom_id res chain seq x y z
N MET A 1 6.86 48.89 -13.18
CA MET A 1 6.31 47.75 -13.96
C MET A 1 7.12 46.52 -13.61
N ALA A 2 6.57 45.64 -12.77
CA ALA A 2 7.26 44.43 -12.29
C ALA A 2 7.09 43.31 -13.32
N ASN A 3 8.21 42.82 -13.86
CA ASN A 3 8.22 41.65 -14.75
C ASN A 3 8.33 40.39 -13.90
N LEU A 4 7.26 39.61 -13.86
CA LEU A 4 7.16 38.33 -13.18
C LEU A 4 7.80 37.24 -14.06
N GLN A 5 9.07 36.92 -13.84
CA GLN A 5 9.70 35.77 -14.48
C GLN A 5 9.23 34.48 -13.80
N LEU A 6 8.28 33.82 -14.47
CA LEU A 6 7.86 32.45 -14.18
C LEU A 6 9.04 31.49 -14.37
N HIS A 7 9.66 31.09 -13.26
CA HIS A 7 10.61 29.97 -13.25
C HIS A 7 9.86 28.66 -13.48
N THR A 8 9.79 28.25 -14.75
CA THR A 8 9.45 26.88 -15.12
C THR A 8 10.63 25.97 -14.76
N LYS A 9 10.56 25.31 -13.60
CA LYS A 9 11.49 24.21 -13.26
C LYS A 9 11.25 23.06 -14.23
N ARG A 10 12.11 22.94 -15.25
CA ARG A 10 12.22 21.77 -16.10
C ARG A 10 12.57 20.56 -15.22
N TYR A 11 11.66 19.61 -15.10
CA TYR A 11 11.93 18.29 -14.52
C TYR A 11 13.00 17.60 -15.39
N LYS A 12 14.17 17.35 -14.81
CA LYS A 12 15.20 16.51 -15.45
C LYS A 12 14.75 15.06 -15.32
N SER A 13 14.36 14.46 -16.44
CA SER A 13 14.31 13.01 -16.63
C SER A 13 15.72 12.47 -16.45
N GLY A 14 15.97 11.83 -15.30
CA GLY A 14 17.25 11.26 -14.93
C GLY A 14 17.00 10.03 -14.07
N TYR A 15 16.53 8.96 -14.71
CA TYR A 15 16.34 7.67 -14.08
C TYR A 15 17.69 7.15 -13.58
N LYS A 16 17.88 7.12 -12.26
CA LYS A 16 18.91 6.31 -11.61
C LYS A 16 18.17 5.27 -10.76
N PRO A 17 18.20 3.97 -11.13
CA PRO A 17 17.62 2.94 -10.28
C PRO A 17 18.30 2.99 -8.92
N ILE A 18 17.49 3.01 -7.86
CA ILE A 18 17.98 2.93 -6.48
C ILE A 18 18.09 1.44 -6.15
N HIS A 19 19.27 1.00 -5.75
CA HIS A 19 19.55 -0.39 -5.37
C HIS A 19 19.69 -0.44 -3.84
N LYS A 20 18.90 -1.29 -3.16
CA LYS A 20 19.01 -1.50 -1.71
C LYS A 20 19.70 -2.85 -1.48
N LYS A 21 20.82 -2.84 -0.73
CA LYS A 21 21.49 -4.07 -0.31
C LYS A 21 20.94 -4.51 1.05
N LEU A 22 20.25 -5.64 1.08
CA LEU A 22 19.89 -6.38 2.29
C LEU A 22 20.50 -7.77 2.17
N ASN A 23 21.34 -8.17 3.12
CA ASN A 23 22.00 -9.49 3.17
C ASN A 23 22.75 -9.89 1.88
N GLY A 24 23.42 -8.93 1.23
CA GLY A 24 24.29 -9.22 0.07
C GLY A 24 23.56 -9.57 -1.24
N LYS A 25 22.23 -9.62 -1.27
CA LYS A 25 21.45 -9.72 -2.51
C LYS A 25 21.03 -8.32 -2.98
N GLU A 26 21.29 -8.06 -4.25
CA GLU A 26 20.80 -6.86 -4.95
C GLU A 26 19.31 -7.04 -5.20
N MET A 27 18.48 -6.41 -4.37
CA MET A 27 17.03 -6.42 -4.58
C MET A 27 16.68 -5.19 -5.42
N LYS A 28 16.11 -5.41 -6.59
CA LYS A 28 15.56 -4.35 -7.43
C LYS A 28 14.49 -3.63 -6.62
N ILE A 29 14.64 -2.34 -6.36
CA ILE A 29 13.57 -1.56 -5.75
C ILE A 29 12.41 -1.58 -6.73
N VAL A 30 11.28 -2.14 -6.28
CA VAL A 30 10.07 -2.20 -7.08
C VAL A 30 9.47 -0.80 -7.08
N GLU A 31 9.56 -0.09 -8.21
CA GLU A 31 8.88 1.19 -8.35
C GLU A 31 7.37 0.98 -8.52
N PHE A 32 6.57 2.01 -8.25
CA PHE A 32 5.11 1.94 -8.42
C PHE A 32 4.70 1.42 -9.81
N LYS A 33 5.37 1.86 -10.90
CA LYS A 33 5.06 1.37 -12.25
C LYS A 33 5.31 -0.13 -12.42
N ASP A 34 6.38 -0.64 -11.80
CA ASP A 34 6.78 -2.04 -11.89
C ASP A 34 5.78 -2.89 -11.11
N PHE A 35 5.45 -2.46 -9.89
CA PHE A 35 4.40 -3.05 -9.06
C PHE A 35 3.04 -3.05 -9.76
N PHE A 36 2.61 -1.90 -10.27
CA PHE A 36 1.34 -1.75 -10.98
C PHE A 36 1.23 -2.68 -12.19
N ASN A 37 2.33 -2.87 -12.93
CA ASN A 37 2.37 -3.81 -14.05
C ASN A 37 2.21 -5.27 -13.60
N LEU A 38 2.74 -5.65 -12.43
CA LEU A 38 2.53 -6.97 -11.85
C LEU A 38 1.09 -7.18 -11.37
N MET A 39 0.41 -6.11 -10.94
CA MET A 39 -0.98 -6.13 -10.47
C MET A 39 -2.01 -6.26 -11.61
N LYS A 40 -1.63 -6.08 -12.88
CA LYS A 40 -2.55 -6.14 -14.04
C LYS A 40 -3.40 -7.42 -14.15
N PRO A 41 -2.93 -8.63 -13.78
CA PRO A 41 -3.80 -9.81 -13.76
C PRO A 41 -5.00 -9.64 -12.81
N MET A 42 -4.81 -8.91 -11.72
CA MET A 42 -5.86 -8.59 -10.73
C MET A 42 -6.71 -7.39 -11.14
N LEU A 43 -6.12 -6.45 -11.87
CA LEU A 43 -6.72 -5.21 -12.36
C LEU A 43 -7.12 -5.38 -13.83
N LYS A 44 -8.33 -5.91 -14.09
CA LYS A 44 -8.79 -6.35 -15.42
C LYS A 44 -8.72 -5.24 -16.50
N GLY A 45 -7.60 -5.09 -17.22
CA GLY A 45 -7.50 -4.18 -18.37
C GLY A 45 -6.12 -3.63 -18.70
N ARG A 46 -6.08 -2.64 -19.62
CA ARG A 46 -4.86 -1.87 -19.93
C ARG A 46 -4.63 -0.76 -18.92
N ALA A 47 -3.36 -0.41 -18.68
CA ALA A 47 -2.97 0.67 -17.78
C ALA A 47 -3.73 1.97 -18.10
N ASN A 48 -4.57 2.40 -17.16
CA ASN A 48 -5.37 3.61 -17.23
C ASN A 48 -5.62 4.15 -15.82
N ALA A 49 -6.27 5.31 -15.73
CA ALA A 49 -6.60 5.92 -14.45
C ALA A 49 -7.48 5.01 -13.59
N THR A 50 -8.51 4.38 -14.19
CA THR A 50 -9.45 3.49 -13.51
C THR A 50 -8.76 2.35 -12.78
N LEU A 51 -7.80 1.67 -13.40
CA LEU A 51 -7.05 0.59 -12.75
C LEU A 51 -6.18 1.07 -11.59
N VAL A 52 -5.65 2.30 -11.66
CA VAL A 52 -4.94 2.88 -10.52
C VAL A 52 -5.92 3.19 -9.38
N ARG A 53 -7.11 3.69 -9.69
CA ARG A 53 -8.17 3.89 -8.68
C ARG A 53 -8.56 2.57 -8.04
N GLU A 54 -8.78 1.53 -8.85
CA GLU A 54 -9.08 0.18 -8.38
C GLU A 54 -7.98 -0.37 -7.45
N LEU A 55 -6.71 -0.23 -7.84
CA LEU A 55 -5.58 -0.63 -6.99
C LEU A 55 -5.56 0.10 -5.65
N VAL A 56 -5.82 1.42 -5.65
CA VAL A 56 -5.90 2.21 -4.42
C VAL A 56 -7.09 1.77 -3.58
N SER A 57 -8.26 1.57 -4.18
CA SER A 57 -9.46 1.08 -3.49
C SER A 57 -9.27 -0.31 -2.88
N MET A 58 -8.45 -1.18 -3.48
CA MET A 58 -8.11 -2.47 -2.87
C MET A 58 -7.36 -2.32 -1.55
N ILE A 59 -6.54 -1.28 -1.38
CA ILE A 59 -5.70 -1.10 -0.17
C ILE A 59 -6.25 -0.08 0.82
N THR A 60 -7.39 0.52 0.54
CA THR A 60 -7.99 1.55 1.40
C THR A 60 -9.39 1.15 1.84
N SER A 61 -9.80 1.63 3.01
CA SER A 61 -11.21 1.58 3.42
C SER A 61 -11.91 2.89 3.07
N VAL A 62 -13.19 2.78 2.68
CA VAL A 62 -14.06 3.92 2.30
C VAL A 62 -14.85 4.46 3.50
N ASP A 63 -14.62 3.93 4.71
CA ASP A 63 -15.26 4.42 5.93
C ASP A 63 -14.71 5.79 6.38
N SER A 64 -13.69 6.32 5.70
CA SER A 64 -13.26 7.71 5.80
C SER A 64 -14.05 8.60 4.83
N ASP A 65 -14.39 9.82 5.26
CA ASP A 65 -14.94 10.87 4.38
C ASP A 65 -13.97 11.29 3.24
N MET A 66 -12.79 10.67 3.21
CA MET A 66 -11.66 10.89 2.33
C MET A 66 -11.43 9.62 1.51
N ASP A 67 -11.67 9.68 0.21
CA ASP A 67 -11.39 8.58 -0.75
C ASP A 67 -10.16 8.93 -1.60
N PRO A 68 -8.96 8.42 -1.25
CA PRO A 68 -7.74 8.75 -1.97
C PRO A 68 -7.77 8.28 -3.42
N SER A 69 -8.58 7.27 -3.75
CA SER A 69 -8.76 6.84 -5.14
C SER A 69 -9.30 7.95 -6.04
N ARG A 70 -9.85 9.04 -5.49
CA ARG A 70 -10.40 10.20 -6.24
C ARG A 70 -9.53 11.46 -6.19
N PHE A 71 -8.44 11.48 -5.42
CA PHE A 71 -7.67 12.72 -5.16
C PHE A 71 -6.83 13.20 -6.35
N GLN A 72 -6.56 12.32 -7.31
CA GLN A 72 -5.72 12.64 -8.47
C GLN A 72 -6.53 12.65 -9.76
N SER A 73 -6.14 13.53 -10.69
CA SER A 73 -6.72 13.57 -12.03
C SER A 73 -6.31 12.35 -12.86
N ASP A 74 -7.12 11.98 -13.85
CA ASP A 74 -6.87 10.83 -14.72
C ASP A 74 -5.50 10.89 -15.41
N ASN A 75 -5.10 12.09 -15.86
CA ASN A 75 -3.80 12.28 -16.50
C ASN A 75 -2.65 12.01 -15.53
N THR A 76 -2.80 12.40 -14.26
CA THR A 76 -1.79 12.17 -13.23
C THR A 76 -1.70 10.68 -12.87
N LEU A 77 -2.84 10.00 -12.70
CA LEU A 77 -2.86 8.56 -12.45
C LEU A 77 -2.24 7.75 -13.60
N LYS A 78 -2.53 8.12 -14.85
CA LYS A 78 -1.89 7.52 -16.03
C LYS A 78 -0.37 7.72 -16.02
N ALA A 79 0.10 8.90 -15.62
CA ALA A 79 1.52 9.21 -15.50
C ALA A 79 2.23 8.36 -14.43
N TYR A 80 1.54 8.05 -13.32
CA TYR A 80 2.06 7.10 -12.33
C TYR A 80 2.14 5.68 -12.89
N ALA A 81 1.06 5.20 -13.51
CA ALA A 81 0.98 3.84 -14.06
C ALA A 81 2.01 3.58 -15.17
N ASN A 82 2.30 4.57 -16.02
CA ASN A 82 3.27 4.44 -17.11
C ASN A 82 4.71 4.83 -16.71
N GLY A 83 4.91 5.33 -15.49
CA GLY A 83 6.21 5.72 -14.97
C GLY A 83 6.78 7.00 -15.56
N SER A 84 5.98 7.82 -16.27
CA SER A 84 6.42 9.17 -16.68
C SER A 84 6.45 10.15 -15.50
N ARG A 85 5.80 9.78 -14.39
CA ARG A 85 5.83 10.48 -13.11
C ARG A 85 5.83 9.47 -11.97
N GLU A 86 6.52 9.79 -10.89
CA GLU A 86 6.46 9.04 -9.63
C GLU A 86 5.30 9.51 -8.74
N LEU A 87 4.82 8.66 -7.82
CA LEU A 87 3.83 9.08 -6.82
C LEU A 87 4.34 10.31 -6.05
N SER A 88 3.47 11.31 -5.85
CA SER A 88 3.83 12.41 -4.93
C SER A 88 3.79 11.91 -3.49
N ASP A 89 4.56 12.56 -2.63
CA ASP A 89 4.62 12.23 -1.21
C ASP A 89 3.27 12.49 -0.53
N GLU A 90 2.55 13.57 -0.88
CA GLU A 90 1.22 13.82 -0.31
C GLU A 90 0.20 12.77 -0.73
N TYR A 91 0.30 12.27 -1.97
CA TYR A 91 -0.60 11.23 -2.43
C TYR A 91 -0.33 9.90 -1.74
N ALA A 92 0.95 9.54 -1.57
CA ALA A 92 1.34 8.36 -0.81
C ALA A 92 0.87 8.42 0.65
N ARG A 93 1.05 9.57 1.33
CA ARG A 93 0.52 9.79 2.69
C ARG A 93 -1.00 9.63 2.74
N SER A 94 -1.73 10.19 1.78
CA SER A 94 -3.20 10.07 1.75
C SER A 94 -3.69 8.63 1.60
N ILE A 95 -2.94 7.77 0.89
CA ILE A 95 -3.27 6.34 0.78
C ILE A 95 -2.98 5.65 2.13
N LEU A 96 -1.85 5.97 2.77
CA LEU A 96 -1.47 5.43 4.08
C LEU A 96 -2.47 5.82 5.18
N ASP A 97 -3.02 7.04 5.13
CA ASP A 97 -4.02 7.52 6.09
C ASP A 97 -5.34 6.74 6.02
N CYS A 98 -5.64 6.13 4.87
CA CYS A 98 -6.84 5.33 4.64
C CYS A 98 -6.54 3.83 4.53
N LEU A 99 -5.33 3.40 4.89
CA LEU A 99 -4.82 2.04 4.68
C LEU A 99 -5.66 0.96 5.37
N ASP A 100 -6.10 -0.02 4.58
CA ASP A 100 -6.67 -1.28 5.03
C ASP A 100 -5.90 -2.45 4.40
N TYR A 101 -4.91 -2.95 5.14
CA TYR A 101 -4.08 -4.08 4.73
C TYR A 101 -4.91 -5.36 4.51
N ARG A 102 -5.94 -5.58 5.35
CA ARG A 102 -6.78 -6.78 5.25
C ARG A 102 -7.58 -6.75 3.95
N ASN A 103 -8.21 -5.61 3.64
CA ASN A 103 -8.97 -5.43 2.40
C ASN A 103 -8.13 -5.78 1.16
N PHE A 104 -6.85 -5.41 1.15
CA PHE A 104 -5.96 -5.70 0.03
C PHE A 104 -5.69 -7.20 -0.13
N VAL A 105 -5.30 -7.86 0.96
CA VAL A 105 -4.98 -9.30 0.94
C VAL A 105 -6.22 -10.11 0.58
N GLU A 106 -7.37 -9.79 1.17
CA GLU A 106 -8.63 -10.47 0.87
C GLU A 106 -9.10 -10.24 -0.56
N SER A 107 -8.93 -9.03 -1.11
CA SER A 107 -9.27 -8.72 -2.51
C SER A 107 -8.47 -9.53 -3.54
N ILE A 108 -7.26 -9.96 -3.18
CA ILE A 108 -6.42 -10.84 -4.00
C ILE A 108 -6.83 -12.30 -3.77
N ASN A 109 -6.95 -12.72 -2.51
CA ASN A 109 -7.21 -14.10 -2.16
C ASN A 109 -8.65 -14.54 -2.46
N SER A 110 -9.57 -13.61 -2.72
CA SER A 110 -10.94 -13.91 -3.14
C SER A 110 -11.08 -14.20 -4.65
N ARG A 111 -9.97 -14.20 -5.40
CA ARG A 111 -9.97 -14.55 -6.83
C ARG A 111 -9.88 -16.06 -7.01
N ASP A 112 -10.11 -16.53 -8.23
CA ASP A 112 -10.01 -17.96 -8.54
C ASP A 112 -8.56 -18.46 -8.42
N ASP A 113 -8.38 -19.70 -7.96
CA ASP A 113 -7.07 -20.32 -7.71
C ASP A 113 -6.16 -20.27 -8.95
N ALA A 114 -6.72 -20.45 -10.15
CA ALA A 114 -5.95 -20.39 -11.39
C ALA A 114 -5.37 -18.98 -11.67
N LEU A 115 -6.09 -17.92 -11.30
CA LEU A 115 -5.59 -16.55 -11.37
C LEU A 115 -4.55 -16.28 -10.28
N ILE A 116 -4.76 -16.78 -9.06
CA ILE A 116 -3.81 -16.67 -7.94
C ILE A 116 -2.48 -17.37 -8.30
N GLY A 117 -2.53 -18.58 -8.87
CA GLY A 117 -1.35 -19.30 -9.39
C GLY A 117 -0.53 -18.49 -10.37
N LYS A 118 -1.16 -17.96 -11.42
CA LYS A 118 -0.48 -17.11 -12.42
C LYS A 118 0.10 -15.82 -11.81
N PHE A 119 -0.56 -15.30 -10.80
CA PHE A 119 -0.12 -14.12 -10.08
C PHE A 119 1.10 -14.40 -9.21
N ALA A 120 1.09 -15.51 -8.47
CA ALA A 120 2.23 -16.00 -7.70
C ALA A 120 3.44 -16.25 -8.61
N GLU A 121 3.26 -16.92 -9.75
CA GLU A 121 4.32 -17.13 -10.75
C GLU A 121 4.93 -15.81 -11.26
N SER A 122 4.11 -14.78 -11.40
CA SER A 122 4.57 -13.46 -11.87
C SER A 122 5.42 -12.75 -10.81
N PHE A 123 5.01 -12.82 -9.54
CA PHE A 123 5.75 -12.26 -8.40
C PHE A 123 6.99 -13.09 -8.04
N ALA A 124 6.98 -14.40 -8.27
CA ALA A 124 8.11 -15.30 -8.02
C ALA A 124 9.37 -14.93 -8.83
N LYS A 125 9.21 -14.21 -9.94
CA LYS A 125 10.31 -13.65 -10.75
C LYS A 125 11.09 -12.54 -10.03
N ILE A 126 10.50 -11.95 -9.00
CA ILE A 126 11.08 -10.89 -8.18
C ILE A 126 11.50 -11.44 -6.81
N ASP A 127 10.64 -12.24 -6.20
CA ASP A 127 10.88 -12.90 -4.92
C ASP A 127 10.50 -14.38 -5.01
N SER A 128 11.52 -15.26 -5.06
CA SER A 128 11.31 -16.70 -5.18
C SER A 128 10.64 -17.36 -3.97
N SER A 129 10.42 -16.64 -2.87
CA SER A 129 9.65 -17.13 -1.72
C SER A 129 8.15 -16.96 -1.87
N VAL A 130 7.70 -16.34 -2.97
CA VAL A 130 6.27 -16.16 -3.27
C VAL A 130 5.62 -17.49 -3.64
N THR A 131 4.48 -17.77 -3.03
CA THR A 131 3.61 -18.93 -3.28
C THR A 131 2.17 -18.47 -3.44
N GLU A 132 1.30 -19.36 -3.91
CA GLU A 132 -0.15 -19.11 -4.00
C GLU A 132 -0.74 -18.69 -2.65
N ASP A 133 -0.27 -19.32 -1.55
CA ASP A 133 -0.75 -19.04 -0.20
C ASP A 133 -0.32 -17.66 0.34
N ASN A 134 0.78 -17.09 -0.15
CA ASN A 134 1.38 -15.89 0.45
C ASN A 134 1.44 -14.68 -0.50
N VAL A 135 1.05 -14.83 -1.77
CA VAL A 135 1.19 -13.78 -2.79
C VAL A 135 0.39 -12.53 -2.43
N GLY A 136 -0.78 -12.66 -1.81
CA GLY A 136 -1.58 -11.53 -1.34
C GLY A 136 -0.84 -10.67 -0.31
N GLU A 137 -0.27 -11.30 0.72
CA GLU A 137 0.54 -10.60 1.74
C GLU A 137 1.83 -10.01 1.13
N LYS A 138 2.50 -10.74 0.25
CA LYS A 138 3.72 -10.26 -0.41
C LYS A 138 3.47 -9.04 -1.29
N ALA A 139 2.36 -9.05 -2.05
CA ALA A 139 1.97 -7.89 -2.84
C ALA A 139 1.61 -6.69 -1.96
N ALA A 140 0.94 -6.91 -0.83
CA ALA A 140 0.64 -5.86 0.14
C ALA A 140 1.92 -5.25 0.73
N ASP A 141 2.84 -6.09 1.20
CA ASP A 141 4.12 -5.69 1.78
C ASP A 141 4.93 -4.81 0.81
N ILE A 142 5.00 -5.20 -0.48
CA ILE A 142 5.68 -4.44 -1.52
C ILE A 142 4.99 -3.08 -1.75
N PHE A 143 3.65 -3.06 -1.81
CA PHE A 143 2.94 -1.79 -2.01
C PHE A 143 3.14 -0.82 -0.85
N LEU A 144 3.08 -1.33 0.40
CA LEU A 144 3.36 -0.53 1.59
C LEU A 144 4.80 0.00 1.60
N GLU A 145 5.80 -0.82 1.19
CA GLU A 145 7.18 -0.34 1.10
C GLU A 145 7.28 0.82 0.11
N ILE A 146 6.65 0.73 -1.06
CA ILE A 146 6.58 1.83 -2.03
C ILE A 146 5.92 3.07 -1.41
N LEU A 147 4.79 2.93 -0.73
CA LEU A 147 4.07 4.05 -0.14
C LEU A 147 4.88 4.74 0.96
N TYR A 148 5.46 3.99 1.89
CA TYR A 148 6.29 4.55 2.97
C TYR A 148 7.57 5.21 2.45
N GLU A 149 8.24 4.61 1.46
CA GLU A 149 9.41 5.22 0.83
C GLU A 149 9.04 6.54 0.14
N ARG A 150 7.86 6.62 -0.49
CA ARG A 150 7.37 7.83 -1.17
C ARG A 150 6.86 8.91 -0.22
N ALA A 151 6.20 8.53 0.87
CA ALA A 151 5.72 9.45 1.89
C ALA A 151 6.86 10.19 2.62
N GLY A 152 8.11 9.77 2.42
CA GLY A 152 9.27 10.38 3.07
C GLY A 152 9.42 9.99 4.54
N ASP A 153 8.71 8.94 4.98
CA ASP A 153 8.76 8.39 6.34
C ASP A 153 10.03 7.56 6.58
N ASN A 154 11.17 8.07 6.12
CA ASN A 154 12.50 7.49 6.28
C ASN A 154 13.11 7.80 7.66
N SER A 155 12.28 8.08 8.68
CA SER A 155 12.73 8.60 9.98
C SER A 155 13.59 7.63 10.79
N SER A 156 13.77 6.38 10.36
CA SER A 156 14.81 5.47 10.84
C SER A 156 14.93 4.26 9.92
N GLN A 157 16.13 3.65 9.87
CA GLN A 157 16.33 2.37 9.20
C GLN A 157 15.35 1.32 9.78
N GLY A 158 14.40 0.86 8.96
CA GLY A 158 13.40 -0.14 9.36
C GLY A 158 12.03 0.41 9.76
N PHE A 159 11.74 1.71 9.60
CA PHE A 159 10.39 2.26 9.85
C PHE A 159 9.31 1.55 9.02
N SER A 160 9.50 1.42 7.71
CA SER A 160 8.57 0.71 6.83
C SER A 160 8.39 -0.73 7.28
N ALA A 161 9.48 -1.46 7.51
CA ALA A 161 9.46 -2.85 7.98
C ALA A 161 8.71 -3.00 9.32
N ARG A 162 8.90 -2.07 10.25
CA ARG A 162 8.18 -2.06 11.53
C ARG A 162 6.68 -1.87 11.33
N ASN A 163 6.25 -0.89 10.53
CA ASN A 163 4.83 -0.64 10.33
C ASN A 163 4.15 -1.74 9.50
N ILE A 164 4.81 -2.24 8.46
CA ILE A 164 4.37 -3.43 7.72
C ILE A 164 4.14 -4.60 8.69
N LYS A 165 5.11 -4.88 9.59
CA LYS A 165 4.94 -5.92 10.61
C LYS A 165 3.71 -5.69 11.49
N LYS A 166 3.40 -4.45 11.90
CA LYS A 166 2.18 -4.16 12.68
C LYS A 166 0.91 -4.53 11.91
N HIS A 167 0.82 -4.15 10.63
CA HIS A 167 -0.32 -4.48 9.78
C HIS A 167 -0.50 -5.99 9.63
N LYS A 168 0.59 -6.74 9.43
CA LYS A 168 0.57 -8.21 9.38
C LYS A 168 0.12 -8.84 10.69
N LEU A 169 0.66 -8.39 11.82
CA LEU A 169 0.24 -8.90 13.13
C LEU A 169 -1.24 -8.64 13.39
N LYS A 170 -1.73 -7.45 13.01
CA LYS A 170 -3.16 -7.11 13.12
C LYS A 170 -4.02 -7.95 12.17
N TYR A 171 -3.55 -8.23 10.95
CA TYR A 171 -4.22 -9.13 10.00
C TYR A 171 -4.36 -10.55 10.58
N HIS A 172 -3.26 -11.14 11.06
CA HIS A 172 -3.23 -12.53 11.55
C HIS A 172 -3.87 -12.74 12.92
N TYR A 173 -3.73 -11.77 13.83
CA TYR A 173 -4.07 -11.96 15.24
C TYR A 173 -5.09 -10.97 15.77
N GLY A 174 -5.41 -9.90 15.04
CA GLY A 174 -6.17 -8.77 15.55
C GLY A 174 -7.52 -9.14 16.17
N GLU A 175 -8.33 -9.95 15.48
CA GLU A 175 -9.63 -10.40 15.98
C GLU A 175 -9.50 -11.26 17.23
N ARG A 176 -8.56 -12.20 17.22
CA ARG A 176 -8.28 -13.06 18.36
C ARG A 176 -7.85 -12.24 19.57
N LEU A 177 -6.95 -11.28 19.37
CA LEU A 177 -6.46 -10.39 20.43
C LEU A 177 -7.60 -9.56 21.03
N LEU A 178 -8.54 -9.07 20.22
CA LEU A 178 -9.72 -8.36 20.71
C LEU A 178 -10.61 -9.24 21.59
N ILE A 179 -10.85 -10.49 21.18
CA ILE A 179 -11.66 -11.46 21.92
C ILE A 179 -10.99 -11.80 23.26
N GLU A 180 -9.71 -12.13 23.24
CA GLU A 180 -8.94 -12.48 24.45
C GLU A 180 -8.87 -11.31 25.43
N ALA A 181 -8.73 -10.08 24.92
CA ALA A 181 -8.73 -8.86 25.71
C ALA A 181 -10.13 -8.42 26.16
N ARG A 182 -11.20 -9.16 25.80
CA ARG A 182 -12.60 -8.82 26.07
C ARG A 182 -12.97 -7.40 25.64
N GLY A 183 -12.41 -6.93 24.53
CA GLY A 183 -12.64 -5.60 24.00
C GLY A 183 -12.06 -4.44 24.83
N ALA A 184 -11.16 -4.71 25.78
CA ALA A 184 -10.54 -3.69 26.62
C ALA A 184 -9.01 -3.78 26.62
N CYS A 185 -8.33 -2.65 26.70
CA CYS A 185 -6.88 -2.53 26.77
C CYS A 185 -6.26 -3.39 27.89
N PRO A 186 -5.42 -4.41 27.58
CA PRO A 186 -4.85 -5.31 28.58
C PRO A 186 -3.74 -4.64 29.42
N ASN A 187 -3.15 -3.54 28.95
CA ASN A 187 -2.06 -2.81 29.64
C ASN A 187 -2.55 -1.89 30.76
N LYS A 188 -3.54 -2.33 31.56
CA LYS A 188 -4.11 -1.62 32.71
C LYS A 188 -4.76 -0.26 32.41
N CYS A 189 -4.84 0.14 31.14
CA CYS A 189 -5.47 1.41 30.77
C CYS A 189 -7.00 1.31 30.71
N GLY A 190 -7.55 0.09 30.63
CA GLY A 190 -9.00 -0.18 30.71
C GLY A 190 -9.85 0.43 29.58
N LYS A 191 -9.21 1.14 28.64
CA LYS A 191 -9.88 1.80 27.52
C LYS A 191 -10.52 0.76 26.60
N PRO A 192 -11.75 0.99 26.12
CA PRO A 192 -12.35 0.16 25.08
C PRO A 192 -11.46 0.11 23.84
N LEU A 193 -11.38 -1.07 23.21
CA LEU A 193 -10.69 -1.31 21.94
C LEU A 193 -11.63 -1.16 20.75
N TYR A 194 -12.74 -0.45 20.94
CA TYR A 194 -13.76 -0.15 19.95
C TYR A 194 -14.18 1.30 20.07
N ILE A 195 -14.48 1.93 18.94
CA ILE A 195 -15.14 3.22 18.86
C ILE A 195 -16.56 2.97 18.37
N SER A 196 -17.54 3.60 19.02
CA SER A 196 -18.91 3.63 18.52
C SER A 196 -19.19 4.99 17.90
N ASN A 197 -19.59 5.01 16.64
CA ASN A 197 -20.00 6.21 15.93
C ASN A 197 -21.23 5.90 15.08
N ASN A 198 -22.29 6.73 15.17
CA ASN A 198 -23.53 6.58 14.41
C ASN A 198 -24.13 5.16 14.43
N GLY A 199 -24.09 4.48 15.59
CA GLY A 199 -24.61 3.12 15.76
C GLY A 199 -23.75 2.01 15.14
N LYS A 200 -22.62 2.34 14.52
CA LYS A 200 -21.59 1.37 14.11
C LYS A 200 -20.49 1.29 15.16
N THR A 201 -20.07 0.08 15.47
CA THR A 201 -18.94 -0.18 16.37
C THR A 201 -17.77 -0.69 15.55
N THR A 202 -16.67 0.05 15.50
CA THR A 202 -15.46 -0.31 14.76
C THR A 202 -14.30 -0.59 15.72
N PRO A 203 -13.48 -1.61 15.47
CA PRO A 203 -12.29 -1.84 16.28
C PRO A 203 -11.31 -0.66 16.20
N SER A 204 -10.80 -0.23 17.36
CA SER A 204 -9.81 0.85 17.49
C SER A 204 -8.68 0.41 18.41
N TYR A 205 -7.63 -0.13 17.80
CA TYR A 205 -6.45 -0.64 18.49
C TYR A 205 -5.28 -0.79 17.52
N GLU A 206 -4.08 -0.82 18.09
CA GLU A 206 -2.83 -1.08 17.38
C GLU A 206 -2.15 -2.31 17.96
N VAL A 207 -1.42 -3.04 17.11
CA VAL A 207 -0.60 -4.20 17.52
C VAL A 207 0.87 -3.81 17.31
N SER A 208 1.72 -4.04 18.31
CA SER A 208 3.13 -3.61 18.31
C SER A 208 4.08 -4.66 18.85
#